data_AF-A0A0F9LD29-F1
#
_entry.id   AF-A0A0F9LD29-F1
#
_cell.length_a   1.000
_cell.length_b   1.000
_cell.length_c   1.000
_cell.angle_alpha   90.00
_cell.angle_beta   90.00
_cell.angle_gamma   90.00
#
_symmetry.space_group_name_H-M   'P 1'
#
loop_
_entity.id
_entity.type
_entity.pdbx_description
1 polymer ?
#
loop_
_entity_poly.entity_id
_entity_poly.type
_entity_poly.pdbx_seq_one_letter_code
_entity_poly.pdbx_strand_id
1 'polypeptide(L)' 'MRDPDRIDPILKLLGDIWHRHPDLRLCQMISNAADMCHPQPRCPECRGSDLYYMEDEQIQEGLQKHAGGEYVCSM' A
#
# COMPACT_ATOMS: atom_id res chain seq x y z
N MET A 1 12.81 -19.98 -8.08
CA MET A 1 12.45 -19.88 -6.65
C MET A 1 12.42 -18.39 -6.31
N ARG A 2 11.42 -17.90 -5.58
CA ARG A 2 11.39 -16.49 -5.16
C ARG A 2 12.38 -16.27 -4.02
N ASP A 3 12.99 -15.09 -3.98
CA ASP A 3 13.89 -14.69 -2.91
C ASP A 3 13.10 -14.53 -1.60
N PRO A 4 13.45 -15.22 -0.50
CA PRO A 4 12.77 -15.04 0.79
C PRO A 4 12.91 -13.62 1.35
N ASP A 5 14.01 -12.92 1.05
CA ASP A 5 14.34 -11.64 1.67
C ASP A 5 13.61 -10.45 0.99
N ARG A 6 12.87 -10.72 -0.09
CA ARG A 6 12.09 -9.70 -0.84
C ARG A 6 11.03 -8.98 0.00
N ILE A 7 10.59 -9.59 1.10
CA ILE A 7 9.54 -9.06 1.99
C ILE A 7 10.07 -8.03 2.99
N ASP A 8 11.35 -8.09 3.34
CA ASP A 8 11.98 -7.25 4.36
C ASP A 8 11.84 -5.74 4.08
N PRO A 9 12.11 -5.21 2.86
CA PRO A 9 11.92 -3.79 2.59
C PRO A 9 10.45 -3.35 2.74
N ILE A 10 9.49 -4.22 2.40
CA ILE A 10 8.06 -3.95 2.54
C ILE A 10 7.67 -3.90 4.03
N LEU A 11 8.14 -4.86 4.84
CA LEU A 11 7.86 -4.88 6.28
C LEU A 11 8.43 -3.66 7.00
N LYS A 12 9.63 -3.22 6.60
CA LYS A 12 10.23 -1.98 7.12
C LYS A 12 9.32 -0.78 6.87
N LEU A 13 8.87 -0.58 5.64
CA LEU A 13 7.97 0.54 5.27
C LEU A 13 6.63 0.47 6.01
N LEU A 14 6.01 -0.71 6.06
CA LEU A 14 4.76 -0.93 6.80
C LEU A 14 4.95 -0.60 8.28
N GLY A 15 6.05 -1.04 8.89
CA GLY A 15 6.40 -0.71 10.27
C GLY A 15 6.51 0.80 10.47
N ASP A 16 7.24 1.50 9.61
CA ASP A 16 7.45 2.95 9.72
C ASP A 16 6.14 3.75 9.55
N ILE A 17 5.23 3.30 8.69
CA ILE A 17 3.91 3.91 8.52
C ILE A 17 3.02 3.62 9.73
N TRP A 18 2.99 2.36 10.20
CA TRP A 18 2.16 1.95 11.34
C TRP A 18 2.55 2.71 12.62
N HIS A 19 3.84 2.88 12.90
CA HIS A 19 4.29 3.65 14.05
C HIS A 19 3.85 5.12 14.00
N ARG A 20 3.74 5.70 12.79
CA ARG A 20 3.24 7.08 12.60
C ARG A 20 1.72 7.18 12.66
N HIS A 21 1.02 6.13 12.23
CA HIS A 21 -0.44 6.09 12.09
C HIS A 21 -1.00 4.78 12.70
N PRO A 22 -1.02 4.68 14.05
CA PRO A 22 -1.35 3.43 14.74
C PRO A 22 -2.82 2.99 14.60
N ASP A 23 -3.68 3.87 14.11
CA ASP A 23 -5.09 3.64 13.81
C ASP A 23 -5.31 2.85 12.51
N LEU A 24 -4.31 2.83 11.61
CA LEU A 24 -4.38 2.04 10.40
C LEU A 24 -4.30 0.54 10.70
N ARG A 25 -5.04 -0.23 9.91
CA ARG A 25 -4.96 -1.70 9.92
C ARG A 25 -4.05 -2.15 8.78
N LEU A 26 -3.36 -3.28 8.95
CA LEU A 26 -2.47 -3.85 7.92
C LEU A 26 -3.10 -3.85 6.53
N CYS A 27 -4.28 -4.47 6.39
CA CYS A 27 -4.95 -4.58 5.09
C CYS A 27 -5.35 -3.22 4.51
N GLN A 28 -5.61 -2.22 5.36
CA GLN A 28 -5.89 -0.85 4.90
C GLN A 28 -4.64 -0.22 4.30
N MET A 29 -3.47 -0.39 4.92
CA MET A 29 -2.22 0.13 4.37
C MET A 29 -1.87 -0.52 3.02
N ILE A 30 -2.06 -1.83 2.91
CA ILE A 30 -1.84 -2.55 1.64
C ILE A 30 -2.82 -2.05 0.56
N SER A 31 -4.11 -1.89 0.90
CA SER A 31 -5.10 -1.33 -0.02
C SER A 31 -4.75 0.10 -0.44
N ASN A 32 -4.33 0.94 0.50
CA ASN A 32 -3.90 2.32 0.21
C ASN A 32 -2.68 2.33 -0.72
N ALA A 33 -1.68 1.48 -0.47
CA ALA A 33 -0.51 1.37 -1.34
C ALA A 33 -0.93 0.99 -2.78
N ALA A 34 -1.87 0.06 -2.93
CA ALA A 34 -2.38 -0.36 -4.23
C ALA A 34 -3.12 0.77 -4.96
N ASP A 35 -3.93 1.55 -4.24
CA ASP A 35 -4.62 2.74 -4.77
C ASP A 35 -3.63 3.84 -5.19
N MET A 36 -2.53 4.02 -4.44
CA MET A 36 -1.51 5.06 -4.72
C MET A 36 -0.59 4.68 -5.89
N CYS A 37 -0.33 3.39 -6.09
CA CYS A 37 0.50 2.92 -7.19
C CYS A 37 -0.28 2.89 -8.51
N HIS A 38 -1.50 2.35 -8.47
CA HIS A 38 -2.39 2.25 -9.62
C HIS A 38 -3.75 2.86 -9.27
N PRO A 39 -3.90 4.19 -9.40
CA PRO A 39 -5.17 4.85 -9.16
C PRO A 39 -6.16 4.39 -10.24
N GLN A 40 -6.96 3.38 -9.91
CA GLN A 40 -8.02 2.91 -10.78
C GLN A 40 -9.20 3.87 -10.60
N PRO A 41 -9.99 4.14 -11.66
CA PRO A 41 -11.26 4.84 -11.49
C PRO A 41 -12.05 4.10 -10.42
N ARG A 42 -12.49 4.79 -9.37
CA ARG A 42 -13.46 4.26 -8.39
C ARG A 42 -14.82 4.11 -9.10
N CYS A 43 -14.90 3.19 -10.05
CA CYS A 43 -16.14 2.81 -10.70
C CYS A 43 -16.89 1.87 -9.76
N PRO A 44 -18.23 1.91 -9.68
CA PRO A 44 -19.01 1.10 -8.72
C PRO A 44 -18.76 -0.42 -8.84
N GLU A 45 -18.34 -0.85 -10.02
CA GLU A 45 -18.04 -2.26 -10.34
C GLU A 45 -16.57 -2.61 -10.08
N CYS A 46 -15.68 -1.61 -9.99
CA CYS A 46 -14.25 -1.73 -9.81
C CYS A 46 -13.92 -1.72 -8.31
N ARG A 47 -13.78 -2.89 -7.68
CA ARG A 47 -13.47 -3.03 -6.24
C ARG A 47 -12.00 -2.73 -5.88
N GLY A 48 -11.48 -1.61 -6.36
CA GLY A 48 -10.09 -1.22 -6.14
C GLY A 48 -9.09 -2.08 -6.90
N SER A 49 -7.81 -1.93 -6.57
CA SER A 49 -6.74 -2.71 -7.17
C SER A 49 -6.73 -4.16 -6.71
N ASP A 50 -6.61 -5.10 -7.65
CA ASP A 50 -6.48 -6.52 -7.35
C ASP A 50 -5.10 -6.82 -6.74
N LEU A 51 -5.09 -7.00 -5.42
CA LEU A 51 -3.88 -7.23 -4.64
C LEU A 51 -3.17 -8.55 -4.99
N TYR A 52 -3.86 -9.51 -5.60
CA TYR A 52 -3.26 -10.83 -5.91
C TYR A 52 -2.24 -10.78 -7.05
N TYR A 53 -2.32 -9.76 -7.92
CA TYR A 53 -1.44 -9.59 -9.08
C TYR A 53 -0.46 -8.42 -8.92
N MET A 54 -0.35 -7.89 -7.70
CA MET A 54 0.52 -6.78 -7.40
C MET A 54 1.95 -7.30 -7.14
N GLU A 55 2.91 -6.73 -7.86
CA GLU A 55 4.34 -7.02 -7.73
C GLU A 55 4.96 -6.27 -6.54
N ASP A 56 6.08 -6.76 -6.04
CA ASP A 56 6.73 -6.24 -4.83
C ASP A 56 7.14 -4.75 -5.00
N GLU A 57 7.58 -4.35 -6.20
CA GLU A 57 7.94 -2.97 -6.52
C GLU A 57 6.74 -2.03 -6.48
N GLN A 58 5.58 -2.48 -6.95
CA GLN A 58 4.34 -1.69 -6.92
C GLN A 58 3.89 -1.44 -5.48
N ILE A 59 4.06 -2.44 -4.60
CA ILE A 59 3.72 -2.32 -3.18
C ILE A 59 4.63 -1.29 -2.53
N GLN A 60 5.94 -1.38 -2.78
CA GLN A 60 6.91 -0.44 -2.23
C GLN A 60 6.67 0.99 -2.73
N GLU A 61 6.44 1.18 -4.02
CA GLU A 61 6.12 2.50 -4.60
C GLU A 61 4.84 3.09 -3.97
N GLY A 62 3.80 2.29 -3.86
CA GLY A 62 2.54 2.68 -3.22
C GLY A 62 2.73 3.11 -1.76
N LEU A 63 3.48 2.33 -0.98
CA LEU A 63 3.79 2.65 0.42
C LEU A 63 4.68 3.89 0.55
N GLN A 64 5.64 4.10 -0.35
CA GLN A 64 6.49 5.29 -0.37
C GLN A 64 5.67 6.56 -0.69
N LYS A 65 4.79 6.48 -1.69
CA LYS A 65 3.85 7.56 -2.02
C LYS A 65 2.93 7.87 -0.83
N HIS A 66 2.46 6.84 -0.16
CA HIS A 66 1.63 6.97 1.03
C HIS A 66 2.38 7.59 2.21
N ALA A 67 3.65 7.24 2.39
CA ALA A 67 4.51 7.77 3.44
C ALA A 67 4.91 9.24 3.23
N GLY A 68 4.99 9.69 1.97
CA GLY A 68 5.43 11.02 1.57
C GLY A 68 4.30 12.01 1.21
N GLY A 69 3.08 11.53 0.97
CA GLY A 69 1.91 12.37 0.76
C GLY A 69 1.19 12.65 2.07
N GLU A 70 1.00 13.93 2.41
CA GLU A 70 0.14 14.32 3.52
C GLU A 70 -1.26 13.70 3.32
N TYR A 71 -1.70 12.94 4.31
CA TYR A 71 -3.02 12.34 4.34
C TYR A 71 -4.11 13.42 4.22
N VAL A 72 -4.79 13.47 3.06
CA VAL A 72 -6.17 13.98 3.02
C VAL A 72 -7.07 12.75 3.11
N CYS A 73 -7.32 12.33 4.35
CA CYS A 73 -8.39 11.39 4.62
C CYS A 73 -9.71 12.15 4.37
N SER A 74 -10.29 11.97 3.19
CA SER A 74 -11.67 12.39 2.93
C SER A 74 -12.60 11.58 3.82
N MET A 75 -12.99 12.18 4.96
CA MET A 75 -14.13 11.75 5.78
C MET A 75 -15.43 11.90 5.00
#